data_AF-A0A9C8ZPK4-F1
#
_entry.id   AF-A0A9C8ZPK4-F1
#
_cell.length_a   1.000
_cell.length_b   1.000
_cell.length_c   1.000
_cell.angle_alpha   90.00
_cell.angle_beta   90.00
_cell.angle_gamma   90.00
#
_symmetry.space_group_name_H-M   'P 1'
#
loop_
_entity.id
_entity.type
_entity.pdbx_description
1 polymer ?
#
loop_
_entity_poly.entity_id
_entity_poly.type
_entity_poly.pdbx_seq_one_letter_code
_entity_poly.pdbx_strand_id
1 'polypeptide(L)'
;MDREMALWLAELIRQAVEVLEHDPGLTLEVDDHPHLWLQILLEADEETGALKGYILNFPYRSQTGDPLEAIARAGLLAPPDTKILEWEEGGYARIWIRPDAPLLALALFIGDLLEKIVGMPEGETFSVQIEYGY
;
A
#
# COMPACT_ATOMS: atom_id res chain seq x y z
N MET A 1 -3.08 -9.47 8.94
CA MET A 1 -1.63 -9.33 9.16
C MET A 1 -1.38 -9.17 10.64
N ASP A 2 -0.42 -9.88 11.21
CA ASP A 2 -0.10 -9.73 12.64
C ASP A 2 0.82 -8.52 12.90
N ARG A 3 1.04 -8.23 14.18
CA ARG A 3 1.84 -7.08 14.62
C ARG A 3 3.33 -7.22 14.27
N GLU A 4 3.87 -8.43 14.27
CA GLU A 4 5.29 -8.68 13.99
C GLU A 4 5.57 -8.40 12.51
N MET A 5 4.72 -8.93 11.64
CA MET A 5 4.76 -8.68 10.21
C MET A 5 4.56 -7.19 9.88
N ALA A 6 3.64 -6.52 10.57
CA ALA A 6 3.42 -5.09 10.38
C ALA A 6 4.62 -4.23 10.83
N LEU A 7 5.30 -4.62 11.91
CA LEU A 7 6.53 -3.94 12.34
C LEU A 7 7.68 -4.15 11.35
N TRP A 8 7.81 -5.36 10.81
CA TRP A 8 8.78 -5.67 9.77
C TRP A 8 8.53 -4.85 8.50
N LEU A 9 7.30 -4.81 8.01
CA LEU A 9 6.93 -3.99 6.83
C LEU A 9 7.15 -2.50 7.09
N ALA A 10 6.79 -2.00 8.28
CA ALA A 10 7.02 -0.61 8.67
C ALA A 10 8.52 -0.25 8.62
N GLU A 11 9.40 -1.17 9.05
CA GLU A 11 10.85 -0.99 8.98
C GLU A 11 11.36 -0.98 7.52
N LEU A 12 10.81 -1.83 6.65
CA LEU A 12 11.14 -1.80 5.22
C LEU A 12 10.73 -0.48 4.55
N ILE A 13 9.53 0.03 4.86
CA ILE A 13 9.08 1.33 4.36
C ILE A 13 10.00 2.44 4.88
N ARG A 14 10.40 2.38 6.15
CA ARG A 14 11.35 3.33 6.74
C ARG A 14 12.67 3.35 5.98
N GLN A 15 13.23 2.17 5.68
CA GLN A 15 14.48 2.03 4.91
C GLN A 15 14.33 2.55 3.49
N ALA A 16 13.20 2.31 2.84
CA ALA A 16 12.93 2.84 1.51
C ALA A 16 12.87 4.38 1.51
N VAL A 17 12.27 5.00 2.54
CA VAL A 17 12.27 6.47 2.69
C VAL A 17 13.70 7.03 2.87
N GLU A 18 14.62 6.30 3.50
CA GLU A 18 16.02 6.74 3.64
C GLU A 18 16.77 6.82 2.30
N VAL A 19 16.31 6.07 1.29
CA VAL A 19 16.91 6.03 -0.06
C VAL A 19 15.94 6.57 -1.12
N LEU A 20 15.06 7.50 -0.73
CA LEU A 20 14.02 8.10 -1.57
C LEU A 20 14.57 8.70 -2.88
N GLU A 21 15.81 9.18 -2.87
CA GLU A 21 16.51 9.72 -4.05
C GLU A 21 16.68 8.69 -5.19
N HIS A 22 16.48 7.40 -4.91
CA HIS A 22 16.52 6.30 -5.89
C HIS A 22 15.14 5.81 -6.32
N ASP A 23 14.09 6.61 -6.04
CA ASP A 23 12.68 6.29 -6.35
C ASP A 23 12.30 4.84 -6.00
N PRO A 24 12.44 4.43 -4.72
CA PRO A 24 12.19 3.05 -4.31
C PRO A 24 10.69 2.74 -4.30
N GLY A 25 10.33 1.62 -4.92
CA GLY A 25 9.02 0.98 -4.84
C GLY A 25 9.09 -0.33 -4.06
N LEU A 26 8.03 -0.65 -3.32
CA LEU A 26 7.89 -1.92 -2.62
C LEU A 26 6.65 -2.64 -3.14
N THR A 27 6.83 -3.84 -3.68
CA THR A 27 5.71 -4.68 -4.14
C THR A 27 5.56 -5.85 -3.19
N LEU A 28 4.42 -5.89 -2.48
CA LEU A 28 3.99 -7.03 -1.68
C LEU A 28 3.25 -7.98 -2.62
N GLU A 29 3.74 -9.20 -2.78
CA GLU A 29 3.11 -10.24 -3.60
C GLU A 29 2.78 -11.44 -2.72
N VAL A 30 1.51 -11.88 -2.75
CA VAL A 30 1.06 -13.06 -2.00
C VAL A 30 1.67 -14.31 -2.62
N ASP A 31 2.29 -15.13 -1.78
CA ASP A 31 2.95 -16.36 -2.23
C ASP A 31 1.93 -17.28 -2.93
N ASP A 32 2.35 -17.94 -4.01
CA ASP A 32 1.50 -18.79 -4.86
C ASP A 32 0.29 -18.08 -5.53
N HIS A 33 0.11 -16.77 -5.31
CA HIS A 33 -0.99 -15.96 -5.84
C HIS A 33 -0.50 -14.62 -6.43
N PRO A 34 0.27 -14.60 -7.54
CA PRO A 34 0.92 -13.39 -8.08
C PRO A 34 -0.04 -12.32 -8.62
N HIS A 35 -1.34 -12.62 -8.68
CA HIS A 35 -2.39 -11.66 -9.04
C HIS A 35 -2.92 -10.89 -7.82
N LEU A 36 -2.55 -11.30 -6.61
CA LEU A 36 -2.86 -10.64 -5.35
C LEU A 36 -1.57 -9.94 -4.90
N TRP A 37 -1.56 -8.62 -5.06
CA TRP A 37 -0.40 -7.81 -4.75
C TRP A 37 -0.83 -6.44 -4.24
N LEU A 38 0.09 -5.74 -3.60
CA LEU A 38 -0.04 -4.33 -3.27
C LEU A 38 1.32 -3.67 -3.41
N GLN A 39 1.37 -2.61 -4.19
CA GLN A 39 2.58 -1.82 -4.41
C GLN A 39 2.50 -0.52 -3.60
N ILE A 40 3.61 -0.19 -2.94
CA ILE A 40 3.85 1.04 -2.21
C ILE A 40 4.86 1.84 -3.02
N LEU A 41 4.44 2.99 -3.54
CA LEU A 41 5.33 3.95 -4.20
C LEU A 41 5.50 5.17 -3.28
N LEU A 42 6.73 5.67 -3.19
CA LEU A 42 7.05 6.82 -2.36
C LEU A 42 7.06 8.08 -3.22
N GLU A 43 6.11 8.98 -2.97
CA GLU A 43 6.06 10.26 -3.68
C GLU A 43 7.06 11.22 -3.03
N ALA A 44 8.07 11.64 -3.78
CA ALA A 44 8.99 12.70 -3.38
C ALA A 44 8.46 14.08 -3.80
N ASP A 45 8.75 15.09 -3.01
CA ASP A 45 8.60 16.48 -3.40
C ASP A 45 9.74 16.88 -4.35
N GLU A 46 9.41 17.35 -5.56
CA GLU A 46 10.39 17.63 -6.61
C GLU A 46 11.40 18.74 -6.23
N GLU A 47 11.01 19.68 -5.36
CA GLU A 47 11.86 20.81 -4.97
C GLU A 47 12.79 20.46 -3.82
N THR A 48 12.27 19.74 -2.81
CA THR A 48 12.98 19.48 -1.56
C THR A 48 13.56 18.07 -1.45
N GLY A 49 13.11 17.14 -2.30
CA GLY A 49 13.43 15.71 -2.21
C GLY A 49 12.84 15.04 -0.97
N ALA A 50 12.00 15.74 -0.20
CA ALA A 50 11.37 15.19 1.00
C ALA A 50 10.20 14.26 0.63
N LEU A 51 9.91 13.30 1.51
CA LEU A 51 8.72 12.47 1.34
C LEU A 51 7.45 13.33 1.37
N LYS A 52 6.70 13.31 0.28
CA LYS A 52 5.44 14.01 0.10
C LYS A 52 4.24 13.11 0.37
N GLY A 53 4.33 11.81 0.14
CA GLY A 53 3.28 10.86 0.49
C GLY A 53 3.57 9.42 0.07
N TYR A 54 2.64 8.53 0.41
CA TYR A 54 2.67 7.13 -0.01
C TYR A 54 1.54 6.88 -0.99
N ILE A 55 1.85 6.32 -2.15
CA ILE A 55 0.86 5.86 -3.11
C ILE A 55 0.73 4.34 -2.95
N LEU A 56 -0.47 3.88 -2.62
CA LEU A 56 -0.80 2.46 -2.61
C LEU A 56 -1.53 2.12 -3.91
N ASN A 57 -0.93 1.22 -4.68
CA ASN A 57 -1.47 0.70 -5.93
C ASN A 57 -1.81 -0.78 -5.73
N PHE A 58 -3.03 -1.20 -6.06
CA PHE A 58 -3.46 -2.58 -5.81
C PHE A 58 -4.57 -3.03 -6.76
N PRO A 59 -4.73 -4.35 -7.00
CA PRO A 59 -5.85 -4.91 -7.75
C PRO A 59 -7.19 -4.54 -7.10
N TYR A 60 -8.13 -4.10 -7.92
CA TYR A 60 -9.47 -3.69 -7.51
C TYR A 60 -10.54 -4.49 -8.25
N ARG A 61 -10.28 -5.79 -8.40
CA ARG A 61 -11.02 -6.70 -9.30
C ARG A 61 -12.33 -7.21 -8.72
N SER A 62 -12.37 -7.37 -7.40
CA SER A 62 -13.52 -7.91 -6.65
C SER A 62 -14.40 -6.82 -6.05
N GLN A 63 -14.15 -5.56 -6.41
CA GLN A 63 -14.80 -4.39 -5.81
C GLN A 63 -15.45 -3.54 -6.91
N THR A 64 -16.45 -2.77 -6.52
CA THR A 64 -17.17 -1.85 -7.41
C THR A 64 -17.36 -0.48 -6.77
N GLY A 65 -17.42 0.55 -7.60
CA GLY A 65 -17.54 1.95 -7.16
C GLY A 65 -16.27 2.49 -6.49
N ASP A 66 -16.43 3.62 -5.81
CA ASP A 66 -15.34 4.39 -5.21
C ASP A 66 -14.48 3.54 -4.23
N PRO A 67 -13.14 3.53 -4.38
CA PRO A 67 -12.24 2.77 -3.50
C PRO A 67 -12.37 3.08 -2.01
N LEU A 68 -12.55 4.34 -1.61
CA LEU A 68 -12.68 4.70 -0.20
C LEU A 68 -14.03 4.25 0.37
N GLU A 69 -15.09 4.31 -0.43
CA GLU A 69 -16.36 3.71 -0.06
C GLU A 69 -16.27 2.19 0.08
N ALA A 70 -15.57 1.50 -0.82
CA ALA A 70 -15.37 0.05 -0.71
C ALA A 70 -14.57 -0.34 0.54
N ILE A 71 -13.50 0.41 0.85
CA ILE A 71 -12.72 0.27 2.08
C ILE A 71 -13.62 0.44 3.31
N ALA A 72 -14.46 1.48 3.33
CA ALA A 72 -15.41 1.70 4.42
C ALA A 72 -16.44 0.56 4.55
N ARG A 73 -16.98 0.06 3.42
CA ARG A 73 -17.92 -1.08 3.40
C ARG A 73 -17.29 -2.37 3.91
N ALA A 74 -15.99 -2.55 3.70
CA ALA A 74 -15.21 -3.66 4.27
C ALA A 74 -14.94 -3.50 5.80
N GLY A 75 -15.46 -2.44 6.42
CA GLY A 75 -15.27 -2.14 7.83
C GLY A 75 -13.87 -1.63 8.17
N LEU A 76 -13.15 -1.10 7.18
CA LEU A 76 -11.84 -0.51 7.35
C LEU A 76 -11.94 1.02 7.43
N LEU A 77 -10.99 1.62 8.14
CA LEU A 77 -10.84 3.06 8.20
C LEU A 77 -9.55 3.43 7.48
N ALA A 78 -9.66 4.10 6.34
CA ALA A 78 -8.50 4.69 5.68
C ALA A 78 -7.87 5.76 6.59
N PRO A 79 -6.54 5.95 6.53
CA PRO A 79 -5.90 7.08 7.20
C PRO A 79 -6.59 8.42 6.88
N PRO A 80 -6.60 9.38 7.82
CA PRO A 80 -7.19 10.69 7.57
C PRO A 80 -6.53 11.34 6.35
N ASP A 81 -7.33 12.08 5.59
CA ASP A 81 -6.90 12.78 4.37
C ASP A 81 -6.41 11.86 3.24
N THR A 82 -6.71 10.56 3.29
CA THR A 82 -6.47 9.64 2.15
C THR A 82 -7.23 10.14 0.93
N LYS A 83 -6.56 10.16 -0.22
CA LYS A 83 -7.14 10.61 -1.50
C LYS A 83 -7.15 9.48 -2.50
N ILE A 84 -8.14 9.46 -3.37
CA ILE A 84 -8.13 8.60 -4.55
C ILE A 84 -7.39 9.35 -5.65
N LEU A 85 -6.39 8.72 -6.24
CA LEU A 85 -5.66 9.26 -7.38
C LEU A 85 -6.29 8.80 -8.69
N GLU A 86 -6.51 7.49 -8.79
CA GLU A 86 -6.98 6.83 -10.00
C GLU A 86 -7.60 5.48 -9.62
N TRP A 87 -8.62 5.04 -10.35
CA TRP A 87 -9.14 3.68 -10.22
C TRP A 87 -9.92 3.27 -11.46
N GLU A 88 -9.99 1.96 -11.66
CA GLU A 88 -10.76 1.32 -12.71
C GLU A 88 -11.56 0.16 -12.10
N GLU A 89 -12.87 0.13 -12.37
CA GLU A 89 -13.73 -0.97 -11.93
C GLU A 89 -13.29 -2.29 -12.56
N GLY A 90 -13.06 -3.31 -11.73
CA GLY A 90 -12.53 -4.60 -12.21
C GLY A 90 -11.03 -4.58 -12.57
N GLY A 91 -10.35 -3.44 -12.41
CA GLY A 91 -8.95 -3.24 -12.73
C GLY A 91 -8.10 -3.08 -11.48
N TYR A 92 -7.72 -1.84 -11.19
CA TYR A 92 -6.85 -1.46 -10.08
C TYR A 92 -7.34 -0.17 -9.42
N ALA A 93 -6.80 0.13 -8.25
CA ALA A 93 -6.99 1.41 -7.58
C ALA A 93 -5.64 1.95 -7.08
N ARG A 94 -5.51 3.27 -7.13
CA ARG A 94 -4.40 4.05 -6.57
C ARG A 94 -4.95 5.05 -5.57
N ILE A 95 -4.50 4.93 -4.33
CA ILE A 95 -4.81 5.88 -3.27
C ILE A 95 -3.53 6.51 -2.76
N TRP A 96 -3.62 7.75 -2.31
CA TRP A 96 -2.54 8.52 -1.73
C TRP A 96 -2.77 8.71 -0.24
N ILE A 97 -1.72 8.53 0.55
CA ILE A 97 -1.71 8.69 2.00
C ILE A 97 -0.64 9.71 2.38
N ARG A 98 -0.99 10.58 3.33
CA ARG A 98 -0.10 11.62 3.87
C ARG A 98 1.23 11.07 4.42
N PRO A 99 2.34 11.82 4.29
CA PRO A 99 3.69 11.31 4.57
C PRO A 99 3.96 11.09 6.06
N ASP A 100 3.22 11.76 6.93
CA ASP A 100 3.33 11.69 8.39
C ASP A 100 2.40 10.64 9.03
N ALA A 101 1.79 9.77 8.22
CA ALA A 101 1.10 8.59 8.73
C ALA A 101 2.07 7.72 9.54
N PRO A 102 1.70 7.26 10.77
CA PRO A 102 2.56 6.36 11.53
C PRO A 102 2.81 5.06 10.76
N LEU A 103 4.08 4.71 10.53
CA LEU A 103 4.45 3.58 9.67
C LEU A 103 3.83 2.25 10.10
N LEU A 104 3.72 2.00 11.40
CA LEU A 104 3.04 0.81 11.92
C LEU A 104 1.55 0.80 11.56
N ALA A 105 0.88 1.95 11.62
CA ALA A 105 -0.53 2.05 11.25
C ALA A 105 -0.71 1.90 9.74
N LEU A 106 0.21 2.47 8.93
CA LEU A 106 0.23 2.27 7.48
C LEU A 106 0.42 0.79 7.12
N ALA A 107 1.37 0.10 7.76
CA ALA A 107 1.62 -1.32 7.53
C ALA A 107 0.41 -2.20 7.90
N LEU A 108 -0.24 -1.93 9.04
CA LEU A 108 -1.48 -2.62 9.42
C LEU A 108 -2.60 -2.38 8.41
N PHE A 109 -2.76 -1.13 7.96
CA PHE A 109 -3.75 -0.78 6.94
C PHE A 109 -3.47 -1.48 5.60
N ILE A 110 -2.21 -1.61 5.20
CA ILE A 110 -1.80 -2.38 4.02
C ILE A 110 -2.20 -3.86 4.16
N GLY A 111 -1.98 -4.45 5.34
CA GLY A 111 -2.43 -5.82 5.61
C GLY A 111 -3.94 -5.98 5.53
N ASP A 112 -4.69 -5.03 6.08
CA ASP A 112 -6.14 -4.99 6.00
C ASP A 112 -6.63 -4.86 4.54
N LEU A 113 -5.95 -4.05 3.72
CA LEU A 113 -6.24 -3.93 2.29
C LEU A 113 -5.97 -5.25 1.55
N LEU A 114 -4.83 -5.89 1.81
CA LEU A 114 -4.50 -7.18 1.22
C LEU A 114 -5.60 -8.20 1.51
N GLU A 115 -6.02 -8.34 2.77
CA GLU A 115 -7.02 -9.33 3.18
C GLU A 115 -8.42 -9.00 2.66
N LYS A 116 -8.90 -7.76 2.85
CA LYS A 116 -10.32 -7.44 2.64
C LYS A 116 -10.65 -6.85 1.29
N ILE A 117 -9.68 -6.22 0.63
CA ILE A 117 -9.89 -5.50 -0.64
C ILE A 117 -9.29 -6.29 -1.79
N VAL A 118 -8.00 -6.65 -1.69
CA VAL A 118 -7.29 -7.44 -2.70
C VAL A 118 -7.77 -8.90 -2.67
N GLY A 119 -8.07 -9.42 -1.48
CA GLY A 119 -8.62 -10.77 -1.29
C GLY A 119 -7.56 -11.83 -0.99
N MET A 120 -6.47 -11.45 -0.32
CA MET A 120 -5.48 -12.37 0.23
C MET A 120 -6.17 -13.35 1.19
N PRO A 121 -6.07 -14.68 0.98
CA PRO A 121 -6.64 -15.65 1.90
C PRO A 121 -6.01 -15.55 3.29
N GLU A 122 -6.81 -15.86 4.32
CA GLU A 122 -6.35 -15.81 5.71
C GLU A 122 -5.24 -16.85 5.94
N GLY A 123 -4.14 -16.42 6.58
CA GLY A 123 -3.01 -17.29 6.89
C GLY A 123 -1.97 -17.43 5.78
N GLU A 124 -2.18 -16.81 4.62
CA GLU A 124 -1.18 -16.74 3.56
C GLU A 124 -0.04 -15.79 3.90
N THR A 125 1.14 -16.11 3.38
CA THR A 125 2.33 -15.25 3.46
C THR A 125 2.49 -14.44 2.18
N PHE A 126 3.28 -13.39 2.27
CA PHE A 126 3.65 -12.57 1.12
C PHE A 126 5.15 -12.30 1.16
N SER A 127 5.72 -12.12 -0.01
CA SER A 127 7.08 -11.64 -0.19
C SER A 127 7.07 -10.15 -0.52
N VAL A 128 8.16 -9.46 -0.18
CA VAL A 128 8.37 -8.05 -0.54
C VAL A 128 9.50 -7.96 -1.54
N GLN A 129 9.20 -7.42 -2.71
CA GLN A 129 10.18 -7.06 -3.73
C GLN A 129 10.43 -5.55 -3.64
N ILE A 130 11.70 -5.16 -3.66
CA ILE A 130 12.10 -3.75 -3.66
C ILE A 130 12.65 -3.44 -5.05
N GLU A 131 12.07 -2.44 -5.70
CA GLU A 131 12.39 -1.98 -7.04
C GLU A 131 12.96 -0.56 -6.93
N TYR A 132 13.98 -0.23 -7.72
CA TYR A 132 14.58 1.10 -7.76
C TYR A 132 14.43 1.68 -9.15
N GLY A 133 13.86 2.88 -9.26
CA GLY A 133 13.86 3.66 -10.49
C GLY A 133 15.26 4.17 -10.79
N TYR A 134 15.78 3.93 -12.01
CA TYR A 134 17.06 4.47 -12.49
C TYR A 134 16.84 5.73 -13.35
#